data_AF-A0A7X3VVZ5-F1
#
_entry.id   AF-A0A7X3VVZ5-F1
#
_cell.length_a   1.000
_cell.length_b   1.000
_cell.length_c   1.000
_cell.angle_alpha   90.00
_cell.angle_beta   90.00
_cell.angle_gamma   90.00
#
_symmetry.space_group_name_H-M   'P 1'
#
loop_
_entity.id
_entity.type
_entity.pdbx_description
1 polymer ?
#
loop_
_entity_poly.entity_id
_entity_poly.type
_entity_poly.pdbx_seq_one_letter_code
_entity_poly.pdbx_strand_id
1 'polypeptide(L)'
;MIGEIGIHPKDGKPLLLVETQDEWREWLEGNHEESKGAWLVSWKKATGKPFVPFMDAVDEALCYGWVDSKINRLDEKRAMRLFTPRNPKSPWSRINKEKVARLMDEGRMTASGMMLVDGAKADGSWNIYDEIEDLVIPRDLASALGEDTTADNYFTGFPDSSKKNILWWIKSARRPETRATRIEKTVGMAAENRMANHPAGRDKGPTRRSG
;
A
#
# COMPACT_ATOMS: atom_id res chain seq x y z
N MET A 1 28.20 -0.97 -9.33
CA MET A 1 27.22 -1.36 -10.36
C MET A 1 26.24 -2.30 -9.72
N ILE A 2 24.96 -1.95 -9.72
CA ILE A 2 23.89 -2.80 -9.23
C ILE A 2 23.97 -4.18 -9.89
N GLY A 3 23.92 -5.24 -9.07
CA GLY A 3 24.02 -6.61 -9.58
C GLY A 3 22.66 -7.08 -10.04
N GLU A 4 22.36 -7.03 -11.34
CA GLU A 4 21.25 -7.83 -11.87
C GLU A 4 21.60 -9.32 -11.69
N ILE A 5 20.83 -10.01 -10.84
CA ILE A 5 21.07 -11.40 -10.47
C ILE A 5 20.09 -12.37 -11.16
N GLY A 6 19.28 -11.87 -12.09
CA GLY A 6 18.36 -12.66 -12.90
C GLY A 6 17.03 -11.98 -13.14
N ILE A 7 16.04 -12.76 -13.59
CA ILE A 7 14.70 -12.30 -13.94
C ILE A 7 13.67 -13.09 -13.13
N HIS A 8 12.65 -12.41 -12.61
CA HIS A 8 11.58 -13.06 -11.86
C HIS A 8 10.72 -13.93 -12.79
N PRO A 9 10.55 -15.25 -12.51
CA PRO A 9 10.04 -16.21 -13.48
C PRO A 9 8.56 -16.04 -13.84
N LYS A 10 7.79 -15.31 -13.02
CA LYS A 10 6.34 -15.13 -13.25
C LYS A 10 5.98 -13.85 -13.99
N ASP A 11 6.77 -12.80 -13.84
CA ASP A 11 6.42 -11.47 -14.34
C ASP A 11 7.53 -10.78 -15.13
N GLY A 12 8.66 -11.47 -15.37
CA GLY A 12 9.71 -11.04 -16.29
C GLY A 12 10.50 -9.82 -15.82
N LYS A 13 10.32 -9.36 -14.58
CA LYS A 13 11.02 -8.18 -14.05
C LYS A 13 12.42 -8.54 -13.56
N PRO A 14 13.40 -7.65 -13.70
CA PRO A 14 14.76 -7.90 -13.22
C PRO A 14 14.78 -8.06 -11.69
N LEU A 15 15.68 -8.92 -11.22
CA LEU A 15 16.05 -9.11 -9.83
C LEU A 15 17.36 -8.36 -9.59
N LEU A 16 17.32 -7.32 -8.77
CA LEU A 16 18.45 -6.42 -8.56
C LEU A 16 18.97 -6.60 -7.14
N LEU A 17 20.17 -7.17 -6.97
CA LEU A 17 20.83 -7.15 -5.66
C LEU A 17 21.33 -5.74 -5.39
N VAL A 18 20.78 -5.13 -4.34
CA VAL A 18 21.11 -3.75 -3.94
C VAL A 18 21.71 -3.77 -2.54
N GLU A 19 22.91 -3.24 -2.42
CA GLU A 19 23.68 -3.21 -1.19
C GLU A 19 23.76 -1.81 -0.59
N THR A 20 23.54 -0.76 -1.39
CA THR A 20 23.52 0.65 -0.95
C THR A 20 22.34 1.45 -1.51
N GLN A 21 21.98 2.51 -0.81
CA GLN A 21 20.92 3.42 -1.26
C GLN A 21 21.28 4.11 -2.59
N ASP A 22 22.56 4.46 -2.78
CA ASP A 22 23.04 5.10 -4.01
C ASP A 22 22.90 4.18 -5.23
N GLU A 23 23.21 2.88 -5.09
CA GLU A 23 23.00 1.90 -6.17
C GLU A 23 21.53 1.83 -6.61
N TRP A 24 20.60 1.92 -5.66
CA TRP A 24 19.17 1.94 -5.98
C TRP A 24 18.76 3.23 -6.70
N ARG A 25 19.27 4.36 -6.22
CA ARG A 25 19.01 5.67 -6.81
C ARG A 25 19.55 5.76 -8.23
N GLU A 26 20.78 5.30 -8.48
CA GLU A 26 21.40 5.24 -9.81
C GLU A 26 20.58 4.37 -10.77
N TRP A 27 20.10 3.21 -10.32
CA TRP A 27 19.27 2.36 -11.16
C TRP A 27 17.93 3.04 -11.50
N LEU A 28 17.27 3.67 -10.53
CA LEU A 28 16.03 4.42 -10.79
C LEU A 28 16.28 5.56 -11.78
N GLU A 29 17.35 6.34 -11.61
CA GLU A 29 17.71 7.43 -12.51
C GLU A 29 17.75 6.97 -13.98
N GLY A 30 18.43 5.86 -14.25
CA GLY A 30 18.55 5.32 -15.61
C GLY A 30 17.35 4.54 -16.15
N ASN A 31 16.39 4.13 -15.31
CA ASN A 31 15.36 3.15 -15.71
C ASN A 31 13.91 3.55 -15.40
N HIS A 32 13.67 4.62 -14.62
CA HIS A 32 12.35 4.91 -14.06
C HIS A 32 11.26 5.22 -15.10
N GLU A 33 11.64 5.71 -16.29
CA GLU A 33 10.70 6.06 -17.36
C GLU A 33 10.30 4.84 -18.22
N GLU A 34 11.24 3.94 -18.51
CA GLU A 34 11.04 2.83 -19.45
C GLU A 34 10.67 1.51 -18.75
N SER A 35 11.15 1.30 -17.54
CA SER A 35 10.97 0.04 -16.83
C SER A 35 9.56 -0.11 -16.27
N LYS A 36 8.99 -1.32 -16.45
CA LYS A 36 7.69 -1.70 -15.88
C LYS A 36 7.76 -2.13 -14.41
N GLY A 37 8.95 -2.06 -13.81
CA GLY A 37 9.21 -2.43 -12.42
C GLY A 37 10.43 -3.33 -12.26
N ALA A 38 10.91 -3.43 -11.02
CA ALA A 38 12.02 -4.29 -10.64
C ALA A 38 11.80 -4.89 -9.26
N TRP A 39 12.39 -6.05 -9.02
CA TRP A 39 12.50 -6.63 -7.69
C TRP A 39 13.81 -6.16 -7.07
N LEU A 40 13.74 -5.28 -6.08
CA LEU A 40 14.87 -4.97 -5.21
C LEU A 40 15.11 -6.17 -4.31
N VAL A 41 16.26 -6.80 -4.48
CA VAL A 41 16.76 -7.92 -3.67
C VAL A 41 17.71 -7.37 -2.64
N SER A 42 17.46 -7.71 -1.38
CA SER A 42 18.24 -7.28 -0.24
C SER A 42 18.70 -8.48 0.57
N TRP A 43 19.92 -8.40 1.12
CA TRP A 43 20.36 -9.32 2.15
C TRP A 43 19.49 -9.18 3.40
N LYS A 44 19.24 -10.29 4.09
CA LYS A 44 18.58 -10.28 5.40
C LYS A 44 19.57 -9.81 6.46
N LYS A 45 19.09 -9.02 7.42
CA LYS A 45 19.90 -8.48 8.52
C LYS A 45 20.77 -9.52 9.24
N ALA A 46 20.25 -10.74 9.43
CA ALA A 46 20.95 -11.84 10.09
C ALA A 46 22.23 -12.32 9.37
N THR A 47 22.42 -11.95 8.10
CA THR A 47 23.61 -12.33 7.31
C THR A 47 24.82 -11.45 7.60
N GLY A 48 24.65 -10.30 8.25
CA GLY A 48 25.72 -9.31 8.47
C GLY A 48 26.24 -8.63 7.20
N LYS A 49 25.63 -8.90 6.04
CA LYS A 49 25.99 -8.29 4.77
C LYS A 49 25.38 -6.89 4.63
N PRO A 50 25.96 -6.01 3.80
CA PRO A 50 25.37 -4.72 3.45
C PRO A 50 23.93 -4.88 2.95
N PHE A 51 23.06 -3.93 3.25
CA PHE A 51 21.68 -3.95 2.77
C PHE A 51 21.11 -2.54 2.79
N VAL A 52 20.13 -2.28 1.92
CA VAL A 52 19.37 -1.02 1.96
C VAL A 52 18.23 -1.15 2.95
N PRO A 53 18.14 -0.29 3.98
CA PRO A 53 16.95 -0.23 4.81
C PRO A 53 15.71 0.02 3.96
N PHE A 54 14.64 -0.74 4.24
CA PHE A 54 13.45 -0.71 3.39
C PHE A 54 12.86 0.70 3.23
N MET A 55 12.87 1.50 4.30
CA MET A 55 12.32 2.86 4.25
C MET A 55 13.11 3.76 3.30
N ASP A 56 14.43 3.56 3.19
CA ASP A 56 15.31 4.34 2.32
C ASP A 56 15.08 3.95 0.85
N ALA A 57 14.85 2.66 0.58
CA ALA A 57 14.48 2.19 -0.75
C ALA A 57 13.12 2.77 -1.21
N VAL A 58 12.16 2.92 -0.29
CA VAL A 58 10.88 3.59 -0.58
C VAL A 58 11.08 5.07 -0.83
N ASP A 59 11.94 5.74 -0.06
CA ASP A 59 12.22 7.15 -0.25
C ASP A 59 12.77 7.44 -1.65
N GLU A 60 13.79 6.67 -2.08
CA GLU A 60 14.32 6.82 -3.45
C GLU A 60 13.25 6.50 -4.49
N ALA A 61 12.43 5.45 -4.29
CA ALA A 61 11.35 5.14 -5.22
C ALA A 61 10.37 6.33 -5.34
N LEU A 62 9.97 6.96 -4.24
CA LEU A 62 9.08 8.14 -4.26
C LEU A 62 9.68 9.31 -5.04
N CYS A 63 10.99 9.55 -4.90
CA CYS A 63 11.70 10.61 -5.64
C CYS A 63 11.50 10.48 -7.15
N TYR A 64 11.41 9.26 -7.69
CA TYR A 64 11.23 8.97 -9.11
C TYR A 64 9.78 8.60 -9.50
N GLY A 65 8.82 8.77 -8.60
CA GLY A 65 7.41 8.45 -8.88
C GLY A 65 7.10 6.96 -8.89
N TRP A 66 7.88 6.16 -8.17
CA TRP A 66 7.70 4.73 -8.01
C TRP A 66 7.14 4.39 -6.62
N VAL A 67 6.61 3.18 -6.48
CA VAL A 67 6.04 2.68 -5.21
C VAL A 67 6.35 1.20 -5.04
N ASP A 68 6.45 0.76 -3.79
CA ASP A 68 6.64 -0.63 -3.44
C ASP A 68 5.31 -1.41 -3.35
N SER A 69 5.39 -2.73 -3.42
CA SER A 69 4.22 -3.60 -3.26
C SER A 69 4.54 -4.95 -2.61
N LYS A 70 4.73 -6.00 -3.42
CA LYS A 70 4.85 -7.38 -2.96
C LYS A 70 6.20 -7.61 -2.30
N ILE A 71 6.19 -8.36 -1.21
CA ILE A 71 7.40 -8.86 -0.54
C ILE A 71 7.43 -10.37 -0.71
N ASN A 72 8.53 -10.89 -1.23
CA ASN A 72 8.76 -12.32 -1.34
C ASN A 72 10.08 -12.70 -0.67
N ARG A 73 10.15 -13.91 -0.15
CA ARG A 73 11.43 -14.54 0.15
C ARG A 73 12.05 -14.98 -1.17
N LEU A 74 13.31 -14.60 -1.41
CA LEU A 74 14.08 -15.12 -2.54
C LEU A 74 14.74 -16.45 -2.14
N ASP A 75 15.44 -16.46 -1.00
CA ASP A 75 16.10 -17.66 -0.45
C ASP A 75 16.35 -17.53 1.07
N GLU A 76 17.23 -18.36 1.62
CA GLU A 76 17.64 -18.34 3.04
C GLU A 76 18.27 -17.02 3.48
N LYS A 77 19.05 -16.39 2.62
CA LYS A 77 19.87 -15.21 2.94
C LYS A 77 19.27 -13.91 2.42
N ARG A 78 18.36 -13.98 1.45
CA ARG A 78 17.84 -12.82 0.72
C ARG A 78 16.31 -12.74 0.73
N ALA A 79 15.81 -11.52 0.76
CA ALA A 79 14.42 -11.18 0.51
C ALA A 79 14.34 -10.25 -0.70
N MET A 80 13.18 -10.16 -1.32
CA MET A 80 12.95 -9.29 -2.46
C MET A 80 11.64 -8.54 -2.32
N ARG A 81 11.62 -7.30 -2.80
CA ARG A 81 10.43 -6.46 -2.84
C ARG A 81 10.24 -5.87 -4.22
N LEU A 82 9.01 -5.92 -4.70
CA LEU A 82 8.65 -5.37 -6.00
C LEU A 82 8.43 -3.87 -5.89
N PHE A 83 9.12 -3.12 -6.73
CA PHE A 83 8.91 -1.70 -6.98
C PHE A 83 8.43 -1.50 -8.42
N THR A 84 7.46 -0.61 -8.61
CA THR A 84 6.87 -0.31 -9.93
C THR A 84 6.59 1.18 -10.06
N PRO A 85 6.52 1.72 -11.28
CA PRO A 85 5.95 3.05 -11.51
C PRO A 85 4.59 3.16 -10.82
N ARG A 86 4.38 4.24 -10.09
CA ARG A 86 3.13 4.45 -9.36
C ARG A 86 2.01 4.75 -10.36
N ASN A 87 0.89 4.06 -10.22
CA ASN A 87 -0.31 4.40 -10.98
C ASN A 87 -0.77 5.82 -10.57
N PRO A 88 -0.92 6.78 -11.51
CA PRO A 88 -1.31 8.15 -11.20
C PRO A 88 -2.62 8.28 -10.42
N LYS A 89 -3.53 7.29 -10.57
CA LYS A 89 -4.84 7.28 -9.90
C LYS A 89 -4.82 6.62 -8.52
N SER A 90 -3.65 6.15 -8.06
CA SER A 90 -3.55 5.47 -6.76
C SER A 90 -3.62 6.49 -5.62
N PRO A 91 -4.36 6.18 -4.54
CA PRO A 91 -4.47 7.05 -3.37
C PRO A 91 -3.13 7.22 -2.66
N TRP A 92 -2.90 8.39 -2.08
CA TRP A 92 -1.73 8.69 -1.25
C TRP A 92 -2.04 8.49 0.24
N SER A 93 -1.28 7.63 0.90
CA SER A 93 -1.32 7.49 2.36
C SER A 93 -0.59 8.64 3.04
N ARG A 94 -1.00 8.97 4.26
CA ARG A 94 -0.39 9.98 5.12
C ARG A 94 1.12 9.80 5.25
N ILE A 95 1.58 8.58 5.51
CA ILE A 95 3.02 8.26 5.60
C ILE A 95 3.78 8.58 4.30
N ASN A 96 3.19 8.35 3.13
CA ASN A 96 3.83 8.70 1.87
C ASN A 96 3.81 10.21 1.61
N LYS A 97 2.76 10.92 2.05
CA LYS A 97 2.71 12.39 2.00
C LYS A 97 3.80 13.01 2.88
N GLU A 98 3.97 12.51 4.09
CA GLU A 98 5.03 12.93 5.03
C GLU A 98 6.43 12.69 4.44
N LYS A 99 6.64 11.51 3.83
CA LYS A 99 7.89 11.23 3.10
C LYS A 99 8.12 12.19 1.97
N VAL A 100 7.12 12.43 1.11
CA VAL A 100 7.23 13.39 0.01
C VAL A 100 7.58 14.78 0.53
N ALA A 101 6.90 15.28 1.57
CA ALA A 101 7.18 16.59 2.15
C ALA A 101 8.64 16.69 2.60
N ARG A 102 9.12 15.71 3.38
CA ARG A 102 10.52 15.65 3.80
C ARG A 102 11.49 15.57 2.63
N LEU A 103 11.21 14.75 1.62
CA LEU A 103 12.08 14.59 0.45
C LEU A 103 12.13 15.85 -0.43
N MET A 104 11.05 16.63 -0.45
CA MET A 104 11.03 17.96 -1.07
C MET A 104 11.92 18.93 -0.30
N ASP A 105 11.81 18.97 1.04
CA ASP A 105 12.63 19.83 1.89
C ASP A 105 14.13 19.46 1.79
N GLU A 106 14.44 18.18 1.63
CA GLU A 106 15.79 17.66 1.39
C GLU A 106 16.29 17.90 -0.07
N GLY A 107 15.45 18.41 -0.98
CA GLY A 107 15.81 18.64 -2.38
C GLY A 107 16.05 17.36 -3.20
N ARG A 108 15.50 16.22 -2.76
CA ARG A 108 15.77 14.90 -3.36
C ARG A 108 14.73 14.47 -4.40
N MET A 109 13.53 15.03 -4.34
CA MET A 109 12.47 14.76 -5.31
C MET A 109 12.91 15.17 -6.72
N THR A 110 12.67 14.31 -7.71
CA THR A 110 12.94 14.61 -9.11
C THR A 110 11.68 15.13 -9.81
N ALA A 111 11.82 15.60 -11.06
CA ALA A 111 10.69 16.05 -11.86
C ALA A 111 9.62 14.95 -12.06
N SER A 112 10.03 13.68 -12.22
CA SER A 112 9.10 12.57 -12.42
C SER A 112 8.30 12.26 -11.15
N GLY A 113 8.93 12.30 -9.98
CA GLY A 113 8.23 12.20 -8.69
C GLY A 113 7.26 13.36 -8.46
N MET A 114 7.70 14.61 -8.71
CA MET A 114 6.89 15.80 -8.53
C MET A 114 5.66 15.83 -9.44
N MET A 115 5.79 15.40 -10.70
CA MET A 115 4.67 15.33 -11.63
C MET A 115 3.50 14.46 -11.10
N LEU A 116 3.80 13.36 -10.39
CA LEU A 116 2.76 12.54 -9.77
C LEU A 116 2.14 13.19 -8.53
N VAL A 117 2.93 13.93 -7.75
CA VAL A 117 2.43 14.69 -6.61
C VAL A 117 1.47 15.79 -7.08
N ASP A 118 1.88 16.55 -8.08
CA ASP A 118 1.09 17.66 -8.62
C ASP A 118 -0.17 17.14 -9.32
N GLY A 119 -0.05 16.07 -10.11
CA GLY A 119 -1.20 15.40 -10.72
C GLY A 119 -2.21 14.90 -9.69
N ALA A 120 -1.74 14.30 -8.60
CA ALA A 120 -2.61 13.81 -7.53
C ALA A 120 -3.29 14.93 -6.73
N LYS A 121 -2.61 16.08 -6.56
CA LYS A 121 -3.23 17.28 -5.96
C LYS A 121 -4.30 17.84 -6.88
N ALA A 122 -4.03 17.91 -8.18
CA ALA A 122 -4.95 18.45 -9.18
C ALA A 122 -6.22 17.58 -9.35
N ASP A 123 -6.09 16.26 -9.33
CA ASP A 123 -7.22 15.34 -9.51
C ASP A 123 -7.91 14.92 -8.20
N GLY A 124 -7.40 15.38 -7.05
CA GLY A 124 -7.93 15.11 -5.71
C GLY A 124 -7.55 13.75 -5.12
N SER A 125 -6.85 12.88 -5.87
CA SER A 125 -6.38 11.59 -5.35
C SER A 125 -5.34 11.71 -4.24
N TRP A 126 -4.73 12.89 -4.07
CA TRP A 126 -3.88 13.21 -2.93
C TRP A 126 -4.65 13.02 -1.62
N ASN A 127 -5.88 13.52 -1.49
CA ASN A 127 -6.63 13.52 -0.22
C ASN A 127 -7.71 12.44 -0.11
N ILE A 128 -7.93 11.64 -1.16
CA ILE A 128 -9.04 10.67 -1.21
C ILE A 128 -9.00 9.60 -0.10
N TYR A 129 -7.83 9.36 0.48
CA TYR A 129 -7.60 8.33 1.50
C TYR A 129 -7.65 8.87 2.94
N ASP A 130 -7.70 10.19 3.14
CA ASP A 130 -7.56 10.80 4.47
C ASP A 130 -8.70 10.40 5.39
N GLU A 131 -9.95 10.52 4.93
CA GLU A 131 -11.15 10.08 5.67
C GLU A 131 -11.08 8.59 6.05
N ILE A 132 -10.48 7.77 5.19
CA ILE A 132 -10.32 6.35 5.46
C ILE A 132 -9.29 6.12 6.57
N GLU A 133 -8.16 6.84 6.52
CA GLU A 133 -7.14 6.74 7.56
C GLU A 133 -7.61 7.29 8.92
N ASP A 134 -8.56 8.22 8.90
CA ASP A 134 -9.25 8.79 10.07
C ASP A 134 -10.47 7.96 10.51
N LEU A 135 -10.73 6.83 9.84
CA LEU A 135 -11.82 5.91 10.14
C LEU A 135 -13.22 6.56 10.08
N VAL A 136 -13.38 7.59 9.25
CA VAL A 136 -14.68 8.23 9.03
C VAL A 136 -15.62 7.23 8.36
N ILE A 137 -16.69 6.87 9.06
CA ILE A 137 -17.74 5.97 8.55
C ILE A 137 -18.68 6.80 7.66
N PRO A 138 -18.85 6.46 6.37
CA PRO A 138 -19.77 7.19 5.50
C PRO A 138 -21.21 6.96 5.92
N ARG A 139 -22.06 7.98 5.74
CA ARG A 139 -23.44 8.01 6.24
C ARG A 139 -24.27 6.78 5.86
N ASP A 140 -24.12 6.28 4.64
CA ASP A 140 -24.85 5.11 4.15
C ASP A 140 -24.44 3.82 4.85
N LEU A 141 -23.14 3.63 5.12
CA LEU A 141 -22.67 2.51 5.95
C LEU A 141 -23.14 2.67 7.41
N ALA A 142 -23.07 3.87 7.96
CA ALA A 142 -23.52 4.15 9.33
C ALA A 142 -25.02 3.85 9.51
N SER A 143 -25.86 4.29 8.57
CA SER A 143 -27.29 3.96 8.57
C SER A 143 -27.52 2.44 8.51
N ALA A 144 -26.83 1.74 7.60
CA ALA A 144 -27.01 0.29 7.44
C ALA A 144 -26.53 -0.52 8.65
N LEU A 145 -25.45 -0.11 9.31
CA LEU A 145 -25.01 -0.71 10.58
C LEU A 145 -26.00 -0.42 11.71
N GLY A 146 -26.58 0.78 11.75
CA GLY A 146 -27.58 1.16 12.76
C GLY A 146 -28.86 0.33 12.74
N GLU A 147 -29.15 -0.35 11.63
CA GLU A 147 -30.28 -1.30 11.51
C GLU A 147 -30.00 -2.67 12.14
N ASP A 148 -28.72 -3.02 12.38
CA ASP A 148 -28.30 -4.25 13.04
C ASP A 148 -27.28 -3.96 14.15
N THR A 149 -27.77 -3.92 15.38
CA THR A 149 -26.94 -3.66 16.58
C THR A 149 -25.82 -4.69 16.76
N THR A 150 -25.99 -5.93 16.29
CA THR A 150 -24.94 -6.96 16.38
C THR A 150 -23.82 -6.64 15.40
N ALA A 151 -24.17 -6.32 14.15
CA ALA A 151 -23.21 -5.92 13.13
C ALA A 151 -22.45 -4.65 13.53
N ASP A 152 -23.13 -3.61 14.03
CA ASP A 152 -22.51 -2.36 14.47
C ASP A 152 -21.47 -2.60 15.59
N ASN A 153 -21.84 -3.38 16.59
CA ASN A 153 -20.96 -3.74 17.70
C ASN A 153 -19.70 -4.48 17.25
N TYR A 154 -19.85 -5.47 16.36
CA TYR A 154 -18.69 -6.20 15.84
C TYR A 154 -17.83 -5.34 14.92
N PHE A 155 -18.44 -4.57 14.02
CA PHE A 155 -17.72 -3.65 13.13
C PHE A 155 -16.88 -2.64 13.90
N THR A 156 -17.45 -2.04 14.95
CA THR A 156 -16.75 -1.12 15.86
C THR A 156 -15.57 -1.79 16.55
N GLY A 157 -15.68 -3.08 16.87
CA GLY A 157 -14.60 -3.88 17.47
C GLY A 157 -13.52 -4.36 16.49
N PHE A 158 -13.69 -4.19 15.17
CA PHE A 158 -12.68 -4.65 14.21
C PHE A 158 -11.36 -3.85 14.31
N PRO A 159 -10.21 -4.47 13.97
CA PRO A 159 -8.94 -3.77 13.88
C PRO A 159 -9.00 -2.62 12.86
N ASP A 160 -8.31 -1.52 13.16
CA ASP A 160 -8.30 -0.34 12.29
C ASP A 160 -7.83 -0.64 10.87
N SER A 161 -6.85 -1.54 10.71
CA SER A 161 -6.41 -1.99 9.38
C SER A 161 -7.54 -2.62 8.57
N SER A 162 -8.42 -3.37 9.22
CA SER A 162 -9.55 -4.02 8.58
C SER A 162 -10.66 -3.02 8.28
N LYS A 163 -10.95 -2.08 9.20
CA LYS A 163 -11.87 -0.96 8.94
C LYS A 163 -11.40 -0.13 7.74
N LYS A 164 -10.11 0.26 7.70
CA LYS A 164 -9.50 0.98 6.57
C LYS A 164 -9.67 0.23 5.24
N ASN A 165 -9.40 -1.07 5.25
CA ASN A 165 -9.57 -1.93 4.07
C ASN A 165 -11.03 -1.95 3.58
N ILE A 166 -12.01 -2.09 4.49
CA ILE A 166 -13.44 -2.09 4.17
C ILE A 166 -13.89 -0.70 3.68
N LEU A 167 -13.50 0.37 4.37
CA LEU A 167 -13.86 1.75 3.99
C LEU A 167 -13.30 2.12 2.62
N TRP A 168 -12.05 1.76 2.32
CA TRP A 168 -11.49 1.92 0.98
C TRP A 168 -12.21 1.07 -0.07
N TRP A 169 -12.55 -0.17 0.25
CA TRP A 169 -13.32 -1.03 -0.63
C TRP A 169 -14.69 -0.39 -0.94
N ILE A 170 -15.37 0.19 0.03
CA ILE A 170 -16.64 0.90 -0.20
C ILE A 170 -16.44 2.21 -0.97
N LYS A 171 -15.45 3.04 -0.62
CA LYS A 171 -15.13 4.32 -1.28
C LYS A 171 -14.69 4.15 -2.74
N SER A 172 -13.93 3.11 -3.05
CA SER A 172 -13.42 2.82 -4.41
C SER A 172 -14.48 2.27 -5.37
N ALA A 173 -15.69 1.96 -4.90
CA ALA A 173 -16.79 1.54 -5.76
C ALA A 173 -17.35 2.72 -6.57
N ARG A 174 -17.04 2.75 -7.87
CA ARG A 174 -17.49 3.83 -8.78
C ARG A 174 -18.97 3.78 -9.11
N ARG A 175 -19.57 2.59 -9.08
CA ARG A 175 -20.99 2.37 -9.41
C ARG A 175 -21.82 2.34 -8.12
N PRO A 176 -22.94 3.08 -8.03
CA PRO A 176 -23.81 3.08 -6.85
C PRO A 176 -24.26 1.67 -6.45
N GLU A 177 -24.57 0.80 -7.41
CA GLU A 177 -25.02 -0.57 -7.16
C GLU A 177 -23.89 -1.39 -6.52
N THR A 178 -22.66 -1.25 -7.02
CA THR A 178 -21.49 -1.92 -6.43
C THR A 178 -21.24 -1.43 -5.01
N ARG A 179 -21.42 -0.13 -4.76
CA ARG A 179 -21.28 0.44 -3.42
C ARG A 179 -22.32 -0.14 -2.47
N ALA A 180 -23.58 -0.18 -2.86
CA ALA A 180 -24.67 -0.76 -2.08
C ALA A 180 -24.40 -2.24 -1.73
N THR A 181 -24.01 -3.07 -2.71
CA THR A 181 -23.65 -4.47 -2.46
C THR A 181 -22.47 -4.62 -1.49
N ARG A 182 -21.47 -3.73 -1.55
CA ARG A 182 -20.33 -3.76 -0.61
C ARG A 182 -20.76 -3.39 0.81
N ILE A 183 -21.68 -2.44 0.97
CA ILE A 183 -22.24 -2.07 2.27
C ILE A 183 -23.06 -3.23 2.84
N GLU A 184 -24.00 -3.78 2.07
CA GLU A 184 -24.81 -4.93 2.46
C GLU A 184 -23.94 -6.11 2.91
N LYS A 185 -22.92 -6.44 2.10
CA LYS A 185 -21.97 -7.50 2.44
C LYS A 185 -21.16 -7.18 3.70
N THR A 186 -20.82 -5.91 3.93
CA THR A 186 -20.11 -5.50 5.15
C THR A 186 -20.97 -5.71 6.39
N VAL A 187 -22.24 -5.29 6.35
CA VAL A 187 -23.18 -5.46 7.46
C VAL A 187 -23.43 -6.94 7.72
N GLY A 188 -23.76 -7.73 6.69
CA GLY A 188 -24.03 -9.16 6.83
C GLY A 188 -22.84 -9.95 7.36
N MET A 189 -21.62 -9.66 6.90
CA MET A 189 -20.42 -10.30 7.45
C MET A 189 -20.13 -9.83 8.89
N ALA A 190 -20.34 -8.55 9.19
CA ALA A 190 -20.13 -8.03 10.53
C ALA A 190 -21.09 -8.67 11.56
N ALA A 191 -22.34 -8.96 11.19
CA ALA A 191 -23.29 -9.68 12.04
C ALA A 191 -22.77 -11.07 12.47
N GLU A 192 -21.94 -11.71 11.64
CA GLU A 192 -21.26 -12.97 11.91
C GLU A 192 -19.87 -12.80 12.58
N ASN A 193 -19.51 -11.58 13.02
CA ASN A 193 -18.17 -11.20 13.47
C ASN A 193 -17.09 -11.51 12.42
N ARG A 194 -17.38 -11.21 11.14
CA ARG A 194 -16.45 -11.38 10.02
C ARG A 194 -16.18 -10.06 9.30
N MET A 195 -14.92 -9.84 8.94
CA MET A 195 -14.42 -8.66 8.26
C MET A 195 -14.53 -8.85 6.74
N ALA A 196 -15.33 -8.01 6.09
CA ALA A 196 -15.47 -8.02 4.63
C ALA A 196 -14.17 -7.61 3.92
N ASN A 197 -14.04 -8.01 2.64
CA ASN A 197 -12.85 -7.74 1.81
C ASN A 197 -11.53 -8.35 2.35
N HIS A 198 -11.62 -9.47 3.07
CA HIS A 198 -10.47 -10.30 3.46
C HIS A 198 -10.50 -11.65 2.70
N PRO A 199 -9.33 -12.27 2.45
CA PRO A 199 -9.28 -13.64 1.96
C PRO A 199 -10.00 -14.60 2.89
N ALA A 200 -10.61 -15.65 2.33
CA ALA A 200 -11.28 -16.68 3.12
C ALA A 200 -10.32 -17.26 4.18
N GLY A 201 -10.79 -17.38 5.42
CA GLY A 201 -10.01 -17.88 6.55
C GLY A 201 -9.14 -16.82 7.24
N ARG A 202 -9.10 -15.59 6.72
CA ARG A 202 -8.46 -14.41 7.35
C ARG A 202 -9.45 -13.29 7.63
N ASP A 203 -10.74 -13.61 7.59
CA ASP A 203 -11.87 -12.71 7.76
C ASP A 203 -12.49 -12.78 9.15
N LYS A 204 -12.03 -13.65 10.05
CA LYS A 204 -12.58 -13.71 11.42
C LYS A 204 -12.23 -12.44 12.21
N GLY A 205 -13.25 -11.79 12.75
CA GLY A 205 -13.10 -10.67 13.69
C GLY A 205 -12.56 -11.13 15.05
N PRO A 206 -12.21 -10.17 15.94
CA PRO A 206 -11.68 -10.48 17.26
C PRO A 206 -12.68 -11.31 18.08
N THR A 207 -12.20 -12.32 18.79
CA THR A 207 -13.00 -13.00 19.79
C THR A 207 -13.14 -12.07 21.00
N ARG A 208 -14.37 -11.79 21.42
CA ARG A 208 -14.59 -11.10 22.70
C ARG A 208 -13.92 -11.96 23.78
N ARG A 209 -12.94 -11.40 24.50
CA ARG A 209 -12.53 -12.01 25.78
C ARG A 209 -13.74 -11.89 26.69
N SER A 210 -14.31 -13.01 27.09
CA SER A 210 -15.25 -13.05 28.20
C SER A 210 -14.59 -12.34 29.37
N GLY A 211 -15.19 -11.25 29.83
CA GLY A 211 -14.84 -10.63 31.11
C GLY A 211 -15.17 -11.55 32.26
#